data_AF-A0A0G0QNZ7-F1
#
_entry.id   AF-A0A0G0QNZ7-F1
#
_cell.length_a   1.000
_cell.length_b   1.000
_cell.length_c   1.000
_cell.angle_alpha   90.00
_cell.angle_beta   90.00
_cell.angle_gamma   90.00
#
_symmetry.space_group_name_H-M   'P 1'
#
loop_
_entity.id
_entity.type
_entity.pdbx_description
1 polymer ?
#
loop_
_entity_poly.entity_id
_entity_poly.type
_entity_poly.pdbx_seq_one_letter_code
_entity_poly.pdbx_strand_id
1 'polypeptide(L)'
;MREAFWINMDDKLRQEKLKMWKANLADLEEQLKIIAQKKGAAAAEGDLSENAAYSMAIEDAETTRVRIGEVKKIIRDLEKGSK
;
A
#
# COMPACT_ATOMS: atom_id res chain seq x y z
N MET A 1 16.64 27.46 -24.44
CA MET A 1 15.95 26.22 -24.92
C MET A 1 16.39 24.93 -24.21
N ARG A 2 17.62 24.80 -23.67
CA ARG A 2 18.04 23.56 -22.99
C ARG A 2 17.38 23.33 -21.62
N GLU A 3 17.09 24.37 -20.84
CA GLU A 3 16.54 24.23 -19.48
C GLU A 3 15.10 23.68 -19.43
N ALA A 4 14.23 24.10 -20.36
CA ALA A 4 12.85 23.63 -20.41
C ALA A 4 12.72 22.13 -20.72
N PHE A 5 13.70 21.54 -21.39
CA PHE A 5 13.72 20.11 -21.71
C PHE A 5 13.95 19.25 -20.46
N TRP A 6 14.89 19.64 -19.59
CA TRP A 6 15.21 18.91 -18.36
C TRP A 6 14.06 18.96 -17.34
N ILE A 7 13.45 20.14 -17.15
CA ILE A 7 12.28 20.31 -16.27
C ILE A 7 11.12 19.40 -16.69
N ASN A 8 10.89 19.27 -18.01
CA ASN A 8 9.83 18.41 -18.55
C ASN A 8 10.13 16.92 -18.38
N MET A 9 11.41 16.53 -18.44
CA MET A 9 11.82 15.14 -18.21
C MET A 9 11.63 14.73 -16.73
N ASP A 10 12.00 15.60 -15.79
CA ASP A 10 11.84 15.33 -14.35
C ASP A 10 10.36 15.22 -13.96
N ASP A 11 9.48 16.04 -14.53
CA ASP A 11 8.05 15.96 -14.28
C ASP A 11 7.46 14.64 -14.82
N LYS A 12 7.82 14.23 -16.04
CA LYS A 12 7.38 12.93 -16.59
C LYS A 12 7.80 11.75 -15.72
N LEU A 13 9.07 11.72 -15.30
CA LEU A 13 9.58 10.67 -14.41
C LEU A 13 8.84 10.64 -13.07
N ARG A 14 8.51 11.82 -12.52
CA ARG A 14 7.71 11.94 -11.30
C ARG A 14 6.30 11.39 -11.48
N GLN A 15 5.64 11.71 -12.59
CA GLN A 15 4.30 11.19 -12.89
C GLN A 15 4.28 9.66 -13.05
N GLU A 16 5.29 9.09 -13.71
CA GLU A 16 5.43 7.63 -13.83
C GLU A 16 5.62 6.95 -12.47
N LYS A 17 6.49 7.51 -11.62
CA LYS A 17 6.66 7.03 -10.24
C LYS A 17 5.37 7.13 -9.44
N LEU A 18 4.63 8.24 -9.55
CA LEU A 18 3.33 8.40 -8.90
C LEU A 18 2.34 7.33 -9.34
N LYS A 19 2.26 7.05 -10.65
CA LYS A 19 1.40 6.00 -11.19
C LYS A 19 1.75 4.63 -10.62
N MET A 20 3.03 4.29 -10.56
CA MET A 20 3.52 3.03 -10.00
C MET A 20 3.15 2.89 -8.51
N TRP A 21 3.40 3.92 -7.71
CA TRP A 21 3.08 3.88 -6.27
C TRP A 21 1.57 3.86 -6.00
N LYS A 22 0.76 4.53 -6.82
CA LYS A 22 -0.70 4.45 -6.73
C LYS A 22 -1.22 3.06 -7.08
N ALA A 23 -0.63 2.38 -8.07
CA ALA A 23 -0.95 0.99 -8.38
C ALA A 23 -0.57 0.07 -7.21
N ASN A 24 0.64 0.19 -6.67
CA ASN A 24 1.08 -0.57 -5.49
C ASN A 24 0.16 -0.34 -4.27
N LEU A 25 -0.30 0.90 -4.08
CA LEU A 25 -1.26 1.21 -3.02
C LEU A 25 -2.59 0.45 -3.22
N ALA A 26 -3.13 0.44 -4.45
CA ALA A 26 -4.36 -0.28 -4.75
C ALA A 26 -4.20 -1.78 -4.50
N ASP A 27 -3.07 -2.37 -4.87
CA ASP A 27 -2.79 -3.79 -4.63
C ASP A 27 -2.71 -4.12 -3.14
N LEU A 28 -2.06 -3.26 -2.33
CA LEU A 28 -2.00 -3.43 -0.88
C LEU A 28 -3.38 -3.29 -0.23
N GLU A 29 -4.21 -2.35 -0.70
CA GLU A 29 -5.58 -2.18 -0.21
C GLU A 29 -6.45 -3.39 -0.56
N GLU A 30 -6.24 -4.02 -1.71
CA GLU A 30 -6.91 -5.27 -2.08
C GLU A 30 -6.43 -6.46 -1.24
N GLN A 31 -5.12 -6.58 -1.01
CA GLN A 31 -4.56 -7.59 -0.10
C GLN A 31 -5.15 -7.47 1.30
N LEU A 32 -5.31 -6.26 1.83
CA LEU A 32 -5.92 -6.04 3.14
C LEU A 32 -7.37 -6.52 3.18
N LYS A 33 -8.16 -6.36 2.11
CA LYS A 33 -9.52 -6.90 2.02
C LYS A 33 -9.51 -8.42 2.02
N ILE A 34 -8.60 -9.04 1.27
CA ILE A 34 -8.45 -10.51 1.23
C ILE A 34 -8.10 -11.05 2.62
N ILE A 35 -7.16 -10.40 3.33
CA ILE A 35 -6.81 -10.77 4.71
C ILE A 35 -8.02 -10.63 5.64
N ALA A 36 -8.80 -9.56 5.51
CA ALA A 36 -10.01 -9.37 6.31
C ALA A 36 -11.06 -10.47 6.06
N GLN A 37 -11.21 -10.93 4.82
CA GLN A 37 -12.09 -12.06 4.48
C GLN A 37 -11.58 -13.36 5.11
N LYS A 38 -10.29 -13.67 5.00
CA LYS A 38 -9.66 -14.85 5.62
C LYS A 38 -9.81 -14.83 7.14
N LYS A 39 -9.60 -13.67 7.76
CA LYS A 39 -9.81 -13.46 9.19
C LYS A 39 -11.26 -13.73 9.59
N GLY A 40 -12.23 -13.24 8.81
CA GLY A 40 -13.65 -13.49 9.05
C GLY A 40 -14.02 -14.98 8.91
N ALA A 41 -13.44 -15.67 7.93
CA ALA A 41 -13.63 -17.10 7.74
C ALA A 41 -13.04 -17.92 8.90
N ALA A 42 -11.79 -17.64 9.30
CA ALA A 42 -11.16 -18.28 10.45
C ALA A 42 -11.93 -17.99 11.75
N ALA A 43 -12.55 -16.80 11.85
CA ALA A 43 -13.35 -16.45 13.00
C ALA A 43 -14.65 -17.26 13.14
N ALA A 44 -15.14 -17.83 12.04
CA ALA A 44 -16.33 -18.67 12.04
C ALA A 44 -16.04 -20.12 12.47
N GLU A 45 -14.78 -20.53 12.56
CA GLU A 45 -14.38 -21.92 12.86
C GLU A 45 -14.36 -22.29 14.35
N GLY A 46 -14.61 -21.34 15.27
CA GLY A 46 -14.74 -21.60 16.70
C GLY A 46 -13.81 -20.76 17.55
N ASP A 47 -13.05 -21.39 18.47
CA ASP A 47 -12.22 -20.66 19.43
C ASP A 47 -11.09 -19.87 18.74
N LEU A 48 -11.25 -18.55 18.75
CA LEU A 48 -10.36 -17.60 18.09
C LEU A 48 -8.96 -17.54 18.73
N SER A 49 -8.87 -17.89 20.01
CA SER A 49 -7.63 -17.75 20.77
C SER A 49 -6.62 -18.85 20.44
N GLU A 50 -7.09 -20.03 20.03
CA GLU A 50 -6.26 -21.15 19.59
C GLU A 50 -6.16 -21.26 18.06
N ASN A 51 -6.99 -20.50 17.33
CA ASN A 51 -6.96 -20.51 15.87
C ASN A 51 -5.74 -19.75 15.33
N ALA A 52 -4.67 -20.49 15.03
CA ALA A 52 -3.45 -19.95 14.44
C ALA A 52 -3.71 -19.18 13.14
N ALA A 53 -4.69 -19.58 12.32
CA ALA A 53 -5.04 -18.86 11.09
C ALA A 53 -5.66 -17.49 11.39
N TYR A 54 -6.44 -17.36 12.46
CA TYR A 54 -7.01 -16.08 12.90
C TYR A 54 -5.92 -15.13 13.41
N SER A 55 -5.00 -15.64 14.25
CA SER A 55 -3.87 -14.85 14.79
C SER A 55 -2.92 -14.38 13.69
N MET A 56 -2.52 -15.27 12.77
CA MET A 56 -1.69 -14.87 11.61
C MET A 56 -2.40 -13.83 10.72
N ALA A 57 -3.71 -13.98 10.49
CA ALA A 57 -4.46 -13.01 9.69
C ALA A 57 -4.53 -11.62 10.37
N ILE A 58 -4.41 -11.54 11.70
CA ILE A 58 -4.27 -10.26 12.41
C ILE A 58 -2.90 -9.64 12.12
N GLU A 59 -1.83 -10.40 12.30
CA GLU A 59 -0.45 -9.94 12.06
C GLU A 59 -0.22 -9.50 10.60
N ASP A 60 -0.77 -10.26 9.65
CA ASP A 60 -0.74 -9.92 8.22
C ASP A 60 -1.47 -8.61 7.95
N ALA A 61 -2.63 -8.39 8.58
CA ALA A 61 -3.41 -7.16 8.43
C ALA A 61 -2.68 -5.95 9.00
N GLU A 62 -2.04 -6.10 10.15
CA GLU A 62 -1.24 -5.04 10.78
C GLU A 62 -0.02 -4.68 9.94
N THR A 63 0.73 -5.68 9.48
CA THR A 63 1.87 -5.50 8.58
C THR A 63 1.46 -4.79 7.29
N THR A 64 0.34 -5.20 6.70
CA THR A 64 -0.17 -4.58 5.46
C THR A 64 -0.60 -3.14 5.68
N ARG A 65 -1.21 -2.80 6.83
CA ARG A 65 -1.57 -1.43 7.18
C ARG A 65 -0.37 -0.51 7.33
N VAL A 66 0.72 -1.00 7.94
CA VAL A 66 1.97 -0.23 8.06
C VAL A 66 2.52 0.09 6.67
N ARG A 67 2.60 -0.90 5.78
CA ARG A 67 3.06 -0.72 4.39
C ARG A 67 2.19 0.28 3.62
N ILE A 68 0.86 0.21 3.77
CA ILE A 68 -0.06 1.19 3.19
C ILE A 68 0.27 2.61 3.67
N GLY A 69 0.56 2.78 4.96
CA GLY A 69 0.95 4.08 5.53
C GLY A 69 2.23 4.64 4.91
N GLU A 70 3.24 3.79 4.75
CA GLU A 70 4.52 4.14 4.11
C GLU A 70 4.33 4.54 2.65
N VAL A 71 3.58 3.76 1.88
CA VAL A 71 3.27 4.07 0.47
C VAL A 71 2.50 5.38 0.34
N LYS A 72 1.50 5.61 1.20
CA LYS A 72 0.76 6.89 1.24
C LYS A 72 1.68 8.08 1.52
N LYS A 73 2.69 7.91 2.37
CA LYS A 73 3.71 8.94 2.63
C LYS A 73 4.55 9.21 1.38
N ILE A 74 5.04 8.17 0.71
CA ILE A 74 5.83 8.30 -0.54
C ILE A 74 5.04 9.04 -1.62
N ILE A 75 3.77 8.66 -1.82
CA ILE A 75 2.89 9.34 -2.79
C ILE A 75 2.76 10.82 -2.45
N ARG A 76 2.50 11.14 -1.17
CA ARG A 76 2.36 12.54 -0.72
C ARG A 76 3.63 13.34 -0.95
N ASP A 77 4.80 12.76 -0.68
CA ASP A 77 6.09 13.43 -0.87
C ASP A 77 6.39 13.67 -2.36
N LEU A 78 6.02 12.72 -3.23
CA LEU A 78 6.09 12.88 -4.68
C LEU A 78 5.11 13.95 -5.21
N GLU A 79 3.87 13.98 -4.70
CA GLU A 79 2.83 14.94 -5.10
C GLU A 79 3.17 16.38 -4.70
N LYS A 80 3.80 16.56 -3.53
CA LYS A 80 4.26 17.89 -3.07
C LYS A 80 5.42 18.43 -3.92
N GLY A 81 6.05 17.59 -4.74
CA GLY A 81 7.32 17.88 -5.38
C GLY A 81 8.39 17.96 -4.31
N SER A 82 9.23 16.93 -4.22
CA SER A 82 10.35 16.88 -3.26
C SER A 82 11.01 18.26 -3.19
N LYS A 83 10.95 18.90 -2.02
CA LYS A 83 11.75 20.09 -1.73
C LYS A 83 13.23 19.74 -1.83
#